data_AF-A0A7V6T9U8-F1
#
_entry.id   AF-A0A7V6T9U8-F1
#
_cell.length_a   1.000
_cell.length_b   1.000
_cell.length_c   1.000
_cell.angle_alpha   90.00
_cell.angle_beta   90.00
_cell.angle_gamma   90.00
#
_symmetry.space_group_name_H-M   'P 1'
#
loop_
_entity.id
_entity.type
_entity.pdbx_description
1 polymer ?
#
loop_
_entity_poly.entity_id
_entity_poly.type
_entity_poly.pdbx_seq_one_letter_code
_entity_poly.pdbx_strand_id
1 'polypeptide(L)'
;DAKVIKLLKAISRCKAFTDEQEILIKKIRKAWEDGNIPANITKEVLKQTKLINDPIKVFYEIIDIVPEKYFEERKRKKAVNIFGEMKVILSSYLKKEDTE
;
A
#
# COMPACT_ATOMS: atom_id res chain seq x y z
N ASP A 1 1.56 9.88 12.54
CA ASP A 1 1.18 9.66 11.12
C ASP A 1 0.55 10.87 10.45
N ALA A 2 -0.42 11.55 11.09
CA ALA A 2 -1.08 12.76 10.54
C ALA A 2 -0.13 13.88 10.05
N LYS A 3 1.08 14.00 10.62
CA LYS A 3 2.11 14.96 10.17
C LYS A 3 2.66 14.64 8.77
N VAL A 4 2.93 13.37 8.48
CA VAL A 4 3.44 12.93 7.16
C VAL A 4 2.35 13.05 6.10
N ILE A 5 1.10 12.72 6.45
CA ILE A 5 -0.05 12.91 5.56
C ILE A 5 -0.24 14.39 5.20
N LYS A 6 -0.11 15.31 6.18
CA LYS A 6 -0.13 16.75 5.92
C LYS A 6 1.03 17.21 5.05
N LEU A 7 2.23 16.67 5.26
CA LEU A 7 3.41 16.96 4.45
C LEU A 7 3.22 16.50 2.99
N LEU A 8 2.82 15.25 2.79
CA LEU A 8 2.49 14.69 1.47
C LEU A 8 1.42 15.52 0.76
N LYS A 9 0.40 16.01 1.50
CA LYS A 9 -0.63 16.90 0.96
C LYS A 9 -0.10 18.29 0.60
N ALA A 10 0.88 18.80 1.36
CA ALA A 10 1.51 20.09 1.08
C ALA A 10 2.39 20.01 -0.18
N ILE A 11 3.23 18.97 -0.30
CA ILE A 11 4.06 18.78 -1.49
C ILE A 11 3.21 18.44 -2.72
N SER A 12 2.14 17.65 -2.59
CA SER A 12 1.21 17.35 -3.71
C SER A 12 0.53 18.58 -4.29
N ARG A 13 0.50 19.72 -3.58
CA ARG A 13 -0.04 20.99 -4.09
C ARG A 13 0.99 21.78 -4.90
N CYS A 14 2.26 21.43 -4.86
CA CYS A 14 3.26 22.01 -5.75
C CYS A 14 3.00 21.52 -7.18
N LYS A 15 2.83 22.45 -8.12
CA LYS A 15 2.74 22.17 -9.57
C LYS A 15 4.02 21.56 -10.19
N ALA A 16 5.03 21.26 -9.39
CA ALA A 16 6.30 20.71 -9.85
C ALA A 16 6.21 19.20 -10.17
N PHE A 17 5.17 18.52 -9.68
CA PHE A 17 4.97 17.08 -9.88
C PHE A 17 4.28 16.79 -11.21
N THR A 18 4.68 15.70 -11.87
CA THR A 18 3.98 15.16 -13.03
C THR A 18 2.74 14.37 -12.60
N ASP A 19 1.80 14.12 -13.52
CA ASP A 19 0.59 13.32 -13.25
C ASP A 19 0.91 11.95 -12.62
N GLU A 20 1.97 11.29 -13.09
CA GLU A 20 2.43 10.00 -12.53
C GLU A 20 2.91 10.14 -11.09
N GLN A 21 3.63 11.22 -10.78
CA GLN A 21 4.12 11.49 -9.43
C GLN A 21 2.97 11.83 -8.48
N GLU A 22 1.95 12.56 -8.94
CA GLU A 22 0.73 12.80 -8.16
C GLU A 22 -0.01 11.51 -7.82
N ILE A 23 -0.08 10.56 -8.76
CA ILE A 23 -0.67 9.23 -8.53
C ILE A 23 0.13 8.47 -7.47
N LEU A 24 1.46 8.51 -7.54
CA LEU A 24 2.34 7.89 -6.54
C LEU A 24 2.13 8.51 -5.16
N ILE A 25 2.12 9.85 -5.03
CA ILE A 25 1.87 10.55 -3.76
C ILE A 25 0.52 10.13 -3.15
N LYS A 26 -0.52 9.96 -3.97
CA LYS A 26 -1.83 9.47 -3.50
C LYS A 26 -1.75 8.02 -2.97
N LYS A 27 -1.04 7.11 -3.65
CA LYS A 27 -0.84 5.73 -3.20
C LYS A 27 -0.08 5.67 -1.87
N ILE A 28 1.04 6.40 -1.82
CA ILE A 28 1.89 6.60 -0.65
C ILE A 28 1.03 7.07 0.52
N ARG A 29 0.30 8.17 0.35
CA ARG A 29 -0.61 8.70 1.38
C ARG A 29 -1.61 7.65 1.88
N LYS A 30 -2.21 6.89 0.97
CA LYS A 30 -3.19 5.83 1.32
C LYS A 30 -2.54 4.72 2.15
N ALA A 31 -1.30 4.32 1.86
CA ALA A 31 -0.56 3.33 2.65
C ALA A 31 -0.29 3.79 4.09
N TRP A 32 -0.07 5.09 4.30
CA TRP A 32 0.00 5.69 5.63
C TRP A 32 -1.36 5.78 6.33
N GLU A 33 -2.44 6.06 5.59
CA GLU A 33 -3.82 6.09 6.14
C GLU A 33 -4.30 4.68 6.55
N ASP A 34 -3.91 3.64 5.82
CA ASP A 34 -4.21 2.23 6.13
C ASP A 34 -3.37 1.68 7.30
N GLY A 35 -2.35 2.43 7.77
CA GLY A 35 -1.44 2.00 8.84
C GLY A 35 -0.46 0.89 8.41
N ASN A 36 -0.31 0.67 7.10
CA ASN A 36 0.52 -0.38 6.54
C ASN A 36 2.03 -0.06 6.66
N ILE A 37 2.39 1.22 6.89
CA ILE A 37 3.76 1.70 7.05
C ILE A 37 4.14 1.79 8.54
N PRO A 38 5.25 1.18 8.97
CA PRO A 38 5.69 1.23 10.36
C PRO A 38 6.10 2.64 10.79
N ALA A 39 5.81 2.99 12.04
CA ALA A 39 6.12 4.30 12.61
C ALA A 39 7.61 4.67 12.57
N ASN A 40 8.51 3.68 12.47
CA ASN A 40 9.94 3.92 12.30
C ASN A 40 10.26 4.64 10.97
N ILE A 41 9.63 4.20 9.88
CA ILE A 41 9.77 4.81 8.55
C ILE A 41 9.16 6.22 8.55
N THR A 42 8.00 6.41 9.20
CA THR A 42 7.40 7.74 9.38
C THR A 42 8.35 8.73 10.08
N LYS A 43 9.14 8.27 11.06
CA LYS A 43 10.11 9.10 11.78
C LYS A 43 11.34 9.42 10.93
N GLU A 44 11.85 8.45 10.19
CA GLU A 44 12.97 8.62 9.24
C GLU A 44 12.61 9.66 8.17
N VAL A 45 11.45 9.49 7.53
CA VAL A 45 10.91 10.44 6.55
C VAL A 45 10.85 11.85 7.14
N LEU A 46 10.28 12.03 8.33
CA LEU A 46 10.19 13.36 8.96
C LEU A 46 11.54 13.99 9.31
N LYS A 47 12.60 13.20 9.52
CA LYS A 47 13.96 13.72 9.73
C LYS A 47 14.56 14.21 8.43
N GLN A 48 14.48 13.38 7.38
CA GLN A 48 15.00 13.70 6.06
C GLN A 48 14.29 14.89 5.42
N THR A 49 12.97 14.97 5.57
CA THR A 49 12.17 16.09 5.04
C THR A 49 12.48 17.43 5.71
N LYS A 50 13.09 17.45 6.90
CA LYS A 50 13.52 18.70 7.55
C LYS A 50 14.82 19.25 6.99
N LEU A 51 15.65 18.37 6.41
CA LEU A 51 16.94 18.72 5.84
C LEU A 51 16.81 19.19 4.39
N ILE A 52 15.70 18.85 3.73
CA ILE A 52 15.46 19.12 2.32
C ILE A 52 14.33 20.15 2.17
N ASN A 53 14.66 21.28 1.54
CA ASN A 53 13.68 22.34 1.25
C ASN A 53 12.97 22.13 -0.10
N ASP A 54 13.53 21.30 -0.97
CA ASP A 54 13.01 21.01 -2.31
C ASP A 54 11.91 19.94 -2.29
N PRO A 55 10.68 20.24 -2.73
CA PRO A 55 9.55 19.31 -2.67
C PRO A 55 9.78 18.06 -3.53
N ILE A 56 10.44 18.20 -4.68
CA ILE A 56 10.78 17.07 -5.57
C ILE A 56 11.77 16.13 -4.89
N LYS A 57 12.83 16.70 -4.30
CA LYS A 57 13.89 15.91 -3.66
C LYS A 57 13.38 15.20 -2.40
N VAL A 58 12.49 15.85 -1.65
CA VAL A 58 11.74 15.23 -0.55
C VAL A 58 10.96 14.00 -1.03
N PHE A 59 10.27 14.09 -2.17
CA PHE A 59 9.51 12.96 -2.71
C PHE A 59 10.40 11.76 -3.07
N TYR A 60 11.52 11.98 -3.73
CA TYR A 60 12.45 10.89 -4.06
C TYR A 60 13.08 10.26 -2.83
N GLU A 61 13.44 11.04 -1.81
CA GLU A 61 13.90 10.48 -0.53
C GLU A 61 12.83 9.64 0.16
N ILE A 62 11.56 10.08 0.12
CA ILE A 62 10.47 9.26 0.67
C ILE A 62 10.37 7.91 -0.07
N ILE A 63 10.55 7.91 -1.39
CA ILE A 63 10.55 6.67 -2.19
C ILE A 63 11.74 5.77 -1.84
N ASP A 64 12.91 6.35 -1.59
CA ASP A 64 14.11 5.59 -1.23
C ASP A 64 14.00 4.96 0.17
N ILE A 65 13.48 5.73 1.14
CA ILE A 65 13.32 5.29 2.54
C ILE A 65 12.20 4.27 2.68
N VAL A 66 11.12 4.42 1.90
CA VAL A 66 9.95 3.55 2.00
C VAL A 66 10.06 2.45 0.95
N PRO A 67 10.30 1.19 1.34
CA PRO A 67 10.48 0.13 0.36
C PRO A 67 9.25 -0.04 -0.52
N GLU A 68 9.46 -0.35 -1.80
CA GLU A 68 8.40 -0.48 -2.81
C GLU A 68 7.27 -1.45 -2.41
N LYS A 69 7.58 -2.42 -1.54
CA LYS A 69 6.63 -3.36 -0.93
C LYS A 69 5.45 -2.70 -0.19
N TYR A 70 5.58 -1.44 0.22
CA TYR A 70 4.50 -0.67 0.84
C TYR A 70 3.71 0.18 -0.17
N PHE A 71 4.28 0.41 -1.36
CA PHE A 71 3.62 1.10 -2.48
C PHE A 71 2.84 0.15 -3.37
N GLU A 72 3.28 -1.11 -3.43
CA GLU A 72 2.40 -2.20 -3.78
C GLU A 72 1.22 -2.09 -2.83
N GLU A 73 0.08 -1.64 -3.37
CA GLU A 73 -1.21 -1.99 -2.81
C GLU A 73 -1.02 -3.49 -2.56
N ARG A 74 -0.91 -3.91 -1.29
CA ARG A 74 -1.07 -5.33 -0.96
C ARG A 74 -2.32 -5.62 -1.75
N LYS A 75 -2.20 -6.33 -2.87
CA LYS A 75 -3.34 -6.75 -3.66
C LYS A 75 -4.13 -7.40 -2.57
N ARG A 76 -5.16 -6.69 -2.07
CA ARG A 76 -6.13 -7.32 -1.20
C ARG A 76 -6.45 -8.49 -2.08
N LYS A 77 -6.01 -9.69 -1.67
CA LYS A 77 -6.34 -10.93 -2.35
C LYS A 77 -7.77 -10.69 -2.74
N LYS A 78 -7.98 -10.58 -4.06
CA LYS A 78 -9.14 -9.94 -4.69
C LYS A 78 -10.30 -10.08 -3.74
N ALA A 79 -11.01 -8.97 -3.46
CA ALA A 79 -12.38 -9.01 -2.97
C ALA A 79 -12.91 -10.39 -3.29
N VAL A 80 -13.02 -11.25 -2.24
CA VAL A 80 -13.36 -12.65 -2.42
C VAL A 80 -14.63 -12.56 -3.22
N ASN A 81 -14.50 -12.80 -4.52
CA ASN A 81 -15.59 -12.81 -5.44
C ASN A 81 -16.17 -14.17 -5.08
N ILE A 82 -17.05 -14.18 -4.06
CA ILE A 82 -17.93 -15.30 -3.72
C ILE A 82 -18.96 -15.38 -4.85
N PHE A 83 -18.45 -15.48 -6.07
CA PHE A 83 -19.16 -15.62 -7.33
C PHE A 83 -18.19 -16.32 -8.28
N GLY A 84 -18.07 -17.61 -8.06
CA GLY A 84 -17.11 -18.50 -8.71
C GLY A 84 -17.14 -19.85 -8.02
N GLU A 85 -18.27 -20.55 -8.21
CA GLU A 85 -18.50 -21.97 -7.91
C GLU A 85 -17.73 -22.57 -6.73
N MET A 86 -18.40 -22.67 -5.59
CA MET A 86 -18.09 -23.73 -4.62
C MET A 86 -18.45 -25.08 -5.27
N LYS A 87 -17.54 -25.64 -6.08
CA LYS A 87 -17.62 -27.06 -6.45
C LYS A 87 -17.16 -27.88 -5.25
N VAL A 88 -18.13 -28.23 -4.40
CA VAL A 88 -17.97 -29.32 -3.45
C VAL A 88 -17.72 -30.58 -4.28
N ILE A 89 -16.53 -31.16 -4.16
CA ILE A 89 -16.24 -32.45 -4.77
C ILE A 89 -16.95 -33.51 -3.91
N LEU A 90 -18.17 -33.87 -4.30
CA LEU A 90 -18.97 -34.95 -3.68
C LEU A 90 -18.35 -36.34 -3.93
N SER A 91 -17.33 -36.45 -4.78
CA SER A 91 -16.72 -37.73 -5.16
C SER A 91 -15.89 -38.38 -4.04
N SER A 92 -15.86 -37.81 -2.83
CA SER A 92 -15.30 -38.48 -1.65
C SER A 92 -16.35 -39.22 -0.80
N TYR A 93 -17.63 -39.21 -1.16
CA TYR A 93 -18.68 -39.98 -0.45
C TYR A 93 -19.13 -41.27 -1.16
N LEU A 94 -18.42 -41.72 -2.19
CA LEU A 94 -18.68 -43.00 -2.84
C LEU A 94 -17.50 -43.98 -2.68
N LYS A 95 -17.32 -44.50 -1.47
CA LYS A 95 -16.86 -45.88 -1.27
C LYS A 95 -17.97 -46.56 -0.48
N LYS A 96 -18.91 -47.16 -1.21
CA LYS A 96 -19.05 -48.62 -1.35
C LYS A 96 -19.21 -49.27 0.02
N GLU A 97 -20.46 -49.64 0.28
CA GLU A 97 -20.88 -50.85 0.99
C GLU A 97 -19.98 -52.07 0.71
N ASP A 98 -20.14 -53.08 1.56
CA ASP A 98 -19.42 -54.36 1.68
C ASP A 98 -18.11 -54.29 2.49
N THR A 99 -17.91 -55.02 3.59
CA THR A 99 -18.49 -56.29 4.08
C THR A 99 -18.04 -56.46 5.54
N GLU A 100 -18.91 -56.91 6.45
CA GLU A 100 -18.68 -57.98 7.46
C GLU A 100 -20.03 -58.52 7.95
#